data_AF-A0A923MMN8-F1
#
_entry.id   AF-A0A923MMN8-F1
#
_cell.length_a   1.000
_cell.length_b   1.000
_cell.length_c   1.000
_cell.angle_alpha   90.00
_cell.angle_beta   90.00
_cell.angle_gamma   90.00
#
_symmetry.space_group_name_H-M   'P 1'
#
loop_
_entity.id
_entity.type
_entity.pdbx_description
1 polymer ?
#
loop_
_entity_poly.entity_id
_entity_poly.type
_entity_poly.pdbx_seq_one_letter_code
_entity_poly.pdbx_strand_id
1 'polypeptide(L)'
;MQPIENAQQRAFAESVQRQQIQKPIPEPYVEPAPVATQSPGGVANHDQIDASRPYDVVVLDNGTEIRPAHLSGWERTWSIESPWPLAFDPTTHMKFHIRTPNGDGSFTVKEVVKAIAESEKEAMEYLQHEVRNQKPYVLDASKAHMPVDWQEVATLDKPQVTHADDGTEVPVETPEVKIISTELTAHSFEEAEIKYLDEVIGLGSDDVDGKVREYYYRDMKPVNVDGNMIGVMIELGKKTTLHDAAKFLRLHLENEEITPRLYNLLNNDLTARVNQALAVNLGYGNRLTIADFVMDIDELGDALHEDAMGLLYSLLNTERASDILNAVTNILKGEEYWEYLAKLGRNLNKEHKGEVMQILARYELNSVTHVPWALELYAGAEAQSLKASDNPAVHKGLAALLTRTGSKGTKFAHHYIVDVNDLSLIHIWVLGGGRGGGGGGGGGGG
;
A
#
# COMPACT_ATOMS: atom_id res chain seq x y z
N MET A 1 58.86 13.49 42.01
CA MET A 1 57.85 14.25 41.23
C MET A 1 56.48 13.67 41.54
N GLN A 2 55.79 14.22 42.53
CA GLN A 2 54.34 14.14 42.72
C GLN A 2 53.99 15.24 43.73
N PRO A 3 53.58 16.43 43.26
CA PRO A 3 52.44 17.10 43.89
C PRO A 3 51.70 18.00 42.88
N ILE A 4 50.72 17.47 42.14
CA ILE A 4 49.78 18.30 41.36
C ILE A 4 48.31 17.86 41.54
N GLU A 5 48.04 16.60 41.90
CA GLU A 5 46.65 16.11 42.02
C GLU A 5 45.89 16.58 43.28
N ASN A 6 46.56 17.18 44.27
CA ASN A 6 45.89 17.59 45.52
C ASN A 6 45.40 19.05 45.55
N ALA A 7 45.62 19.82 44.48
CA ALA A 7 45.14 21.20 44.36
C ALA A 7 43.79 21.30 43.63
N GLN A 8 43.54 20.43 42.63
CA GLN A 8 42.29 20.46 41.86
C GLN A 8 41.10 19.88 42.63
N GLN A 9 41.32 18.90 43.51
CA GLN A 9 40.25 18.33 44.33
C GLN A 9 39.79 19.27 45.46
N ARG A 10 40.65 20.17 45.94
CA ARG A 10 40.27 21.21 46.92
C ARG A 10 39.53 22.39 46.28
N ALA A 11 39.87 22.77 45.05
CA ALA A 11 39.17 23.83 44.32
C ALA A 11 37.72 23.47 43.92
N PHE A 12 37.42 22.18 43.78
CA PHE A 12 36.07 21.70 43.45
C PHE A 12 35.16 21.56 44.69
N ALA A 13 35.73 21.26 45.87
CA ALA A 13 34.96 21.19 47.11
C ALA A 13 34.58 22.58 47.67
N GLU A 14 35.38 23.62 47.42
CA GLU A 14 35.09 24.99 47.88
C GLU A 14 34.13 25.77 46.96
N SER A 15 33.95 25.35 45.69
CA SER A 15 33.01 26.00 44.75
C SER A 15 31.56 25.53 44.93
N VAL A 16 31.36 24.31 45.45
CA VAL A 16 30.02 23.73 45.68
C VAL A 16 29.40 24.24 46.99
N GLN A 17 30.20 24.79 47.92
CA GLN A 17 29.72 25.28 49.23
C GLN A 17 29.46 26.80 49.30
N ARG A 18 29.63 27.55 48.20
CA ARG A 18 29.44 29.02 48.15
C ARG A 18 28.27 29.53 47.28
N GLN A 19 27.39 28.66 46.77
CA GLN A 19 26.21 29.10 45.99
C GLN A 19 24.85 28.86 46.66
N GLN A 20 24.82 28.50 47.95
CA GLN A 20 23.62 28.66 48.76
C GLN A 20 23.77 29.91 49.62
N ILE A 21 22.82 30.84 49.47
CA ILE A 21 22.39 31.94 50.34
C ILE A 21 22.32 33.30 49.62
N GLN A 22 21.10 33.85 49.63
CA GLN A 22 20.64 35.21 49.33
C GLN A 22 20.46 35.61 47.86
N LYS A 23 19.26 35.30 47.32
CA LYS A 23 18.60 36.18 46.34
C LYS A 23 17.55 37.06 47.07
N PRO A 24 17.42 38.34 46.70
CA PRO A 24 16.56 39.33 47.34
C PRO A 24 15.07 39.04 47.11
N ILE A 25 14.24 39.45 48.08
CA ILE A 25 12.78 39.46 47.99
C ILE A 25 12.37 40.41 46.85
N PRO A 26 11.67 39.95 45.80
CA PRO A 26 11.05 40.83 44.83
C PRO A 26 9.78 41.46 45.43
N GLU A 27 9.60 42.76 45.20
CA GLU A 27 8.37 43.49 45.49
C GLU A 27 7.15 42.85 44.80
N PRO A 28 5.92 43.00 45.34
CA PRO A 28 4.73 42.45 44.72
C PRO A 28 4.50 43.08 43.35
N TYR A 29 4.65 42.25 42.30
CA TYR A 29 4.29 42.58 40.94
C TYR A 29 2.77 42.80 40.85
N VAL A 30 2.37 44.00 40.46
CA VAL A 30 0.99 44.32 40.05
C VAL A 30 0.94 44.14 38.53
N GLU A 31 0.15 43.17 38.06
CA GLU A 31 -0.09 42.99 36.62
C GLU A 31 -0.72 44.25 36.02
N PRO A 32 -0.16 44.83 34.95
CA PRO A 32 -0.91 45.72 34.09
C PRO A 32 -1.97 44.92 33.32
N ALA A 33 -3.20 45.45 33.25
CA ALA A 33 -4.29 44.85 32.49
C ALA A 33 -3.84 44.53 31.04
N PRO A 34 -4.13 43.33 30.52
CA PRO A 34 -3.64 42.93 29.20
C PRO A 34 -4.27 43.79 28.10
N VAL A 35 -3.39 44.48 27.35
CA VAL A 35 -3.73 45.06 26.04
C VAL A 35 -3.84 43.91 25.05
N ALA A 36 -5.03 43.75 24.48
CA ALA A 36 -5.32 42.74 23.48
C ALA A 36 -4.47 42.96 22.20
N THR A 37 -3.45 42.12 22.00
CA THR A 37 -2.83 41.90 20.69
C THR A 37 -3.35 40.59 20.12
N GLN A 38 -4.18 40.70 19.10
CA GLN A 38 -4.70 39.58 18.31
C GLN A 38 -3.58 39.02 17.42
N SER A 39 -3.33 37.72 17.54
CA SER A 39 -2.72 36.88 16.50
C SER A 39 -3.67 35.71 16.19
N PRO A 40 -3.75 35.24 14.93
CA PRO A 40 -4.80 34.33 14.50
C PRO A 40 -4.39 32.87 14.70
N GLY A 41 -5.07 32.18 15.61
CA GLY A 41 -4.95 30.74 15.86
C GLY A 41 -5.86 30.37 17.02
N GLY A 42 -6.79 29.43 16.80
CA GLY A 42 -7.97 29.19 17.64
C GLY A 42 -7.68 29.01 19.13
N VAL A 43 -8.28 29.86 19.97
CA VAL A 43 -8.28 29.71 21.41
C VAL A 43 -9.42 28.77 21.78
N ALA A 44 -9.09 27.56 22.27
CA ALA A 44 -10.05 26.69 22.93
C ALA A 44 -10.59 27.39 24.18
N ASN A 45 -11.91 27.55 24.24
CA ASN A 45 -12.62 28.28 25.28
C ASN A 45 -12.49 27.52 26.62
N HIS A 46 -11.66 28.01 27.53
CA HIS A 46 -11.11 27.19 28.60
C HIS A 46 -11.91 27.15 29.92
N ASP A 47 -12.91 28.01 30.12
CA ASP A 47 -13.36 28.33 31.49
C ASP A 47 -14.87 28.25 31.78
N GLN A 48 -15.63 27.40 31.08
CA GLN A 48 -16.99 27.10 31.54
C GLN A 48 -17.22 25.60 31.59
N ILE A 49 -16.98 25.00 32.77
CA ILE A 49 -17.76 23.82 33.16
C ILE A 49 -19.21 24.30 33.18
N ASP A 50 -19.96 23.89 32.18
CA ASP A 50 -21.38 24.18 32.11
C ASP A 50 -22.03 23.52 33.34
N ALA A 51 -22.48 24.34 34.29
CA ALA A 51 -23.12 23.86 35.50
C ALA A 51 -24.41 23.05 35.20
N SER A 52 -24.96 23.20 33.99
CA SER A 52 -26.09 22.40 33.51
C SER A 52 -25.70 21.02 32.98
N ARG A 53 -24.39 20.77 32.75
CA ARG A 53 -23.84 19.49 32.25
C ARG A 53 -22.62 19.03 33.06
N PRO A 54 -22.76 18.81 34.38
CA PRO A 54 -21.64 18.55 35.29
C PRO A 54 -20.87 17.25 35.03
N TYR A 55 -21.39 16.36 34.17
CA TYR A 55 -20.78 15.07 33.85
C TYR A 55 -19.96 15.06 32.55
N ASP A 56 -19.90 16.18 31.82
CA ASP A 56 -19.12 16.26 30.58
C ASP A 56 -17.60 16.39 30.81
N VAL A 57 -17.18 16.68 32.05
CA VAL A 57 -15.77 16.82 32.43
C VAL A 57 -15.52 16.08 33.73
N VAL A 58 -14.58 15.12 33.70
CA VAL A 58 -14.05 14.48 34.90
C VAL A 58 -12.63 14.99 35.13
N VAL A 59 -12.39 15.56 36.31
CA VAL A 59 -11.05 16.00 36.73
C VAL A 59 -10.56 15.09 37.84
N LEU A 60 -9.41 14.46 37.64
CA LEU A 60 -8.76 13.59 38.63
C LEU A 60 -7.85 14.41 39.55
N ASP A 61 -7.53 13.87 40.73
CA ASP A 61 -6.69 14.54 41.75
C ASP A 61 -5.29 14.96 41.24
N ASN A 62 -4.78 14.30 40.19
CA ASN A 62 -3.51 14.62 39.56
C ASN A 62 -3.60 15.72 38.47
N GLY A 63 -4.76 16.38 38.33
CA GLY A 63 -5.02 17.41 37.33
C GLY A 63 -5.26 16.86 35.91
N THR A 64 -5.44 15.55 35.74
CA THR A 64 -5.86 14.97 34.46
C THR A 64 -7.34 15.24 34.22
N GLU A 65 -7.68 15.74 33.03
CA GLU A 65 -9.06 15.97 32.62
C GLU A 65 -9.50 14.97 31.57
N ILE A 66 -10.75 14.50 31.67
CA ILE A 66 -11.36 13.58 30.71
C ILE A 66 -12.65 14.23 30.19
N ARG A 67 -12.79 14.30 28.86
CA ARG A 67 -13.97 14.86 28.18
C ARG A 67 -14.36 14.04 26.96
N PRO A 68 -15.64 14.00 26.56
CA PRO A 68 -16.02 13.49 25.24
C PRO A 68 -15.29 14.27 24.14
N ALA A 69 -14.75 13.56 23.16
CA ALA A 69 -13.88 14.16 22.13
C ALA A 69 -14.56 15.32 21.40
N HIS A 70 -15.85 15.16 21.07
CA HIS A 70 -16.66 16.16 20.36
C HIS A 70 -16.95 17.45 21.16
N LEU A 71 -16.78 17.43 22.49
CA LEU A 71 -16.99 18.61 23.37
C LEU A 71 -15.68 19.24 23.85
N SER A 72 -14.58 18.50 23.79
CA SER A 72 -13.33 18.92 24.39
C SER A 72 -12.67 20.11 23.69
N GLY A 73 -12.81 20.21 22.36
CA GLY A 73 -12.04 21.14 21.53
C GLY A 73 -10.52 20.94 21.61
N TRP A 74 -10.05 19.82 22.18
CA TRP A 74 -8.62 19.53 22.32
C TRP A 74 -8.09 18.82 21.09
N GLU A 75 -6.88 19.20 20.68
CA GLU A 75 -6.13 18.46 19.68
C GLU A 75 -5.29 17.37 20.36
N ARG A 76 -5.31 16.18 19.77
CA ARG A 76 -4.51 15.05 20.23
C ARG A 76 -3.01 15.39 20.11
N THR A 77 -2.25 15.06 21.15
CA THR A 77 -0.79 15.14 21.08
C THR A 77 -0.25 13.96 20.29
N TRP A 78 0.49 14.25 19.22
CA TRP A 78 1.12 13.23 18.38
C TRP A 78 2.13 12.39 19.19
N SER A 79 2.10 11.06 19.02
CA SER A 79 3.12 10.17 19.59
C SER A 79 3.41 8.98 18.67
N ILE A 80 4.63 8.43 18.76
CA ILE A 80 5.05 7.25 17.97
C ILE A 80 4.25 6.00 18.37
N GLU A 81 3.87 5.88 19.63
CA GLU A 81 3.05 4.77 20.15
C GLU A 81 1.60 4.82 19.64
N SER A 82 1.16 5.98 19.15
CA SER A 82 -0.18 6.20 18.64
C SER A 82 -0.14 7.32 17.57
N PRO A 83 0.26 7.01 16.33
CA PRO A 83 0.47 8.03 15.31
C PRO A 83 -0.85 8.51 14.67
N TRP A 84 -1.91 7.71 14.70
CA TRP A 84 -3.19 7.97 14.02
C TRP A 84 -4.37 8.10 14.98
N PRO A 85 -5.33 9.02 14.76
CA PRO A 85 -6.52 9.12 15.59
C PRO A 85 -7.25 7.78 15.65
N LEU A 86 -7.77 7.42 16.83
CA LEU A 86 -8.52 6.17 16.98
C LEU A 86 -9.86 6.28 16.24
N ALA A 87 -10.06 5.36 15.30
CA ALA A 87 -11.35 5.13 14.64
C ALA A 87 -12.32 4.47 15.63
N PHE A 88 -13.60 4.84 15.57
CA PHE A 88 -14.64 4.24 16.40
C PHE A 88 -16.00 4.37 15.71
N ASP A 89 -16.90 3.43 16.00
CA ASP A 89 -18.29 3.51 15.57
C ASP A 89 -19.09 4.31 16.61
N PRO A 90 -19.66 5.48 16.26
CA PRO A 90 -20.39 6.33 17.20
C PRO A 90 -21.71 5.72 17.70
N THR A 91 -22.20 4.63 17.08
CA THR A 91 -23.42 3.94 17.51
C THR A 91 -23.15 2.91 18.62
N THR A 92 -21.95 2.33 18.65
CA THR A 92 -21.57 1.27 19.60
C THR A 92 -20.47 1.70 20.58
N HIS A 93 -19.76 2.79 20.29
CA HIS A 93 -18.62 3.27 21.07
C HIS A 93 -18.67 4.79 21.27
N MET A 94 -18.03 5.26 22.34
CA MET A 94 -17.80 6.67 22.61
C MET A 94 -16.31 6.97 22.71
N LYS A 95 -15.90 8.09 22.09
CA LYS A 95 -14.53 8.58 22.10
C LYS A 95 -14.35 9.69 23.12
N PHE A 96 -13.29 9.58 23.92
CA PHE A 96 -12.90 10.53 24.94
C PHE A 96 -11.50 11.08 24.67
N HIS A 97 -11.27 12.33 25.02
CA HIS A 97 -9.94 12.90 25.16
C HIS A 97 -9.56 12.92 26.64
N ILE A 98 -8.34 12.46 26.92
CA ILE A 98 -7.70 12.45 28.22
C ILE A 98 -6.52 13.41 28.14
N ARG A 99 -6.58 14.51 28.86
CA ARG A 99 -5.54 15.54 28.89
C ARG A 99 -4.77 15.48 30.19
N THR A 100 -3.49 15.15 30.12
CA THR A 100 -2.59 14.99 31.27
C THR A 100 -1.55 16.11 31.30
N PRO A 101 -1.32 16.80 32.44
CA PRO A 101 -0.28 17.80 32.57
C PRO A 101 1.13 17.17 32.63
N ASN A 102 2.10 17.76 31.92
CA ASN A 102 3.49 17.26 31.86
C ASN A 102 4.41 17.91 32.92
N GLY A 103 3.90 18.83 33.73
CA GLY A 103 4.65 19.52 34.81
C GLY A 103 5.45 20.75 34.37
N ASP A 104 5.67 20.94 33.06
CA ASP A 104 6.32 22.09 32.43
C ASP A 104 5.31 23.16 31.92
N GLY A 105 4.03 22.98 32.24
CA GLY A 105 2.93 23.79 31.73
C GLY A 105 2.36 23.31 30.39
N SER A 106 2.96 22.30 29.76
CA SER A 106 2.38 21.62 28.59
C SER A 106 1.43 20.48 29.00
N PHE A 107 0.59 20.07 28.05
CA PHE A 107 -0.35 18.97 28.23
C PHE A 107 -0.17 17.92 27.13
N THR A 108 -0.37 16.66 27.50
CA THR A 108 -0.49 15.55 26.56
C THR A 108 -1.95 15.12 26.47
N VAL A 109 -2.52 15.13 25.28
CA VAL A 109 -3.89 14.70 25.00
C VAL A 109 -3.88 13.34 24.32
N LYS A 110 -4.41 12.32 24.99
CA LYS A 110 -4.60 10.96 24.46
C LYS A 110 -6.07 10.71 24.14
N GLU A 111 -6.31 9.91 23.12
CA GLU A 111 -7.65 9.46 22.75
C GLU A 111 -7.93 8.07 23.32
N VAL A 112 -9.14 7.86 23.83
CA VAL A 112 -9.60 6.54 24.32
C VAL A 112 -11.00 6.27 23.81
N VAL A 113 -11.22 5.05 23.32
CA VAL A 113 -12.52 4.58 22.84
C VAL A 113 -13.08 3.57 23.84
N LYS A 114 -14.35 3.72 24.20
CA LYS A 114 -15.04 2.80 25.11
C LYS A 114 -16.34 2.31 24.49
N ALA A 115 -16.56 0.99 24.52
CA ALA A 115 -17.82 0.39 24.11
C ALA A 115 -18.96 0.84 25.05
N ILE A 116 -20.11 1.15 24.47
CA ILE A 116 -21.33 1.52 25.19
C ILE A 116 -21.97 0.21 25.66
N ALA A 117 -22.11 0.02 26.96
CA ALA A 117 -22.75 -1.19 27.49
C ALA A 117 -24.23 -1.24 27.10
N GLU A 118 -24.79 -2.43 26.89
CA GLU A 118 -26.19 -2.60 26.45
C GLU A 118 -27.18 -1.94 27.42
N SER A 119 -26.87 -1.96 28.73
CA SER A 119 -27.65 -1.30 29.79
C SER A 119 -27.56 0.24 29.79
N GLU A 120 -26.56 0.81 29.11
CA GLU A 120 -26.28 2.25 29.06
C GLU A 120 -26.82 2.91 27.78
N LYS A 121 -27.21 2.10 26.78
CA LYS A 121 -27.83 2.55 25.53
C LYS A 121 -29.16 3.28 25.74
N GLU A 122 -29.90 2.93 26.79
CA GLU A 122 -31.22 3.54 27.08
C GLU A 122 -31.12 4.87 27.85
N ALA A 123 -30.00 5.18 28.50
CA ALA A 123 -29.85 6.36 29.36
C ALA A 123 -29.30 7.61 28.65
N MET A 124 -28.90 7.51 27.37
CA MET A 124 -28.20 8.57 26.63
C MET A 124 -29.11 9.26 25.59
N GLU A 125 -30.13 9.98 26.08
CA GLU A 125 -31.14 10.65 25.24
C GLU A 125 -30.66 11.97 24.59
N TYR A 126 -29.41 12.40 24.81
CA TYR A 126 -28.85 13.63 24.21
C TYR A 126 -28.22 13.39 22.82
N LEU A 127 -27.74 12.17 22.54
CA LEU A 127 -27.09 11.81 21.27
C LEU A 127 -28.09 11.69 20.09
N GLN A 128 -29.33 11.32 20.37
CA GLN A 128 -30.34 11.12 19.33
C GLN A 128 -30.84 12.43 18.70
N HIS A 129 -30.61 13.58 19.35
CA HIS A 129 -31.09 14.88 18.88
C HIS A 129 -30.13 15.55 17.87
N GLU A 130 -28.84 15.23 17.92
CA GLU A 130 -27.81 15.74 16.97
C GLU A 130 -27.66 14.85 15.72
N VAL A 131 -27.95 13.54 15.83
CA VAL A 131 -27.82 12.59 14.71
C VAL A 131 -28.96 12.70 13.69
N ARG A 132 -30.10 13.33 14.06
CA ARG A 132 -31.32 13.31 13.22
C ARG A 132 -31.39 14.39 12.12
N ASN A 133 -30.41 15.29 12.00
CA ASN A 133 -30.46 16.43 11.08
C ASN A 133 -29.24 16.62 10.15
N GLN A 134 -28.40 15.61 9.94
CA GLN A 134 -27.38 15.67 8.89
C GLN A 134 -27.75 14.79 7.69
N LYS A 135 -28.09 15.45 6.58
CA LYS A 135 -28.18 14.79 5.26
C LYS A 135 -26.77 14.35 4.85
N PRO A 136 -26.61 13.17 4.23
CA PRO A 136 -25.30 12.67 3.85
C PRO A 136 -24.70 13.52 2.72
N TYR A 137 -23.53 14.10 2.97
CA TYR A 137 -22.58 14.37 1.90
C TYR A 137 -21.82 13.06 1.62
N VAL A 138 -21.92 12.57 0.39
CA VAL A 138 -21.17 11.43 -0.12
C VAL A 138 -20.13 11.94 -1.11
N LEU A 139 -18.86 11.60 -0.83
CA LEU A 139 -17.62 11.50 -1.64
C LEU A 139 -16.46 11.93 -0.72
N ASP A 140 -15.75 10.98 -0.11
CA ASP A 140 -14.61 10.19 -0.62
C ASP A 140 -13.26 10.93 -0.46
N ALA A 141 -12.46 10.42 0.48
CA ALA A 141 -11.08 10.81 0.76
C ALA A 141 -10.27 9.58 1.23
N SER A 142 -10.32 8.52 0.43
CA SER A 142 -9.14 7.88 -0.14
C SER A 142 -7.85 7.70 0.70
N LYS A 143 -7.64 6.42 1.07
CA LYS A 143 -6.50 5.56 0.64
C LYS A 143 -5.15 5.70 1.36
N ALA A 144 -5.05 5.14 2.57
CA ALA A 144 -3.83 4.44 2.97
C ALA A 144 -4.02 2.94 2.66
N HIS A 145 -3.27 2.41 1.70
CA HIS A 145 -3.33 1.00 1.30
C HIS A 145 -2.29 0.20 2.08
N MET A 146 -2.66 -0.61 3.07
CA MET A 146 -1.67 -1.57 3.56
C MET A 146 -1.38 -2.60 2.44
N PRO A 147 -0.11 -2.92 2.10
CA PRO A 147 0.19 -4.03 1.20
C PRO A 147 -0.63 -5.26 1.55
N VAL A 148 -1.29 -5.83 0.56
CA VAL A 148 -1.78 -7.20 0.70
C VAL A 148 -0.57 -8.10 0.52
N ASP A 149 -0.14 -8.74 1.61
CA ASP A 149 0.76 -9.88 1.49
C ASP A 149 -0.03 -11.08 0.97
N TRP A 150 -0.03 -11.24 -0.34
CA TRP A 150 -0.72 -12.34 -1.02
C TRP A 150 -0.17 -13.72 -0.64
N GLN A 151 1.04 -13.80 -0.09
CA GLN A 151 1.55 -15.06 0.45
C GLN A 151 0.85 -15.44 1.75
N GLU A 152 0.58 -14.46 2.62
CA GLU A 152 -0.20 -14.70 3.84
C GLU A 152 -1.63 -15.14 3.50
N VAL A 153 -2.27 -14.52 2.50
CA VAL A 153 -3.62 -14.91 2.02
C VAL A 153 -3.65 -16.37 1.55
N ALA A 154 -2.60 -16.85 0.88
CA ALA A 154 -2.50 -18.24 0.46
C ALA A 154 -2.30 -19.23 1.63
N THR A 155 -1.84 -18.73 2.79
CA THR A 155 -1.62 -19.51 4.01
C THR A 155 -2.71 -19.35 5.07
N LEU A 156 -3.70 -18.49 4.86
CA LEU A 156 -4.81 -18.31 5.79
C LEU A 156 -5.57 -19.63 5.98
N ASP A 157 -5.84 -19.97 7.24
CA ASP A 157 -6.67 -21.12 7.58
C ASP A 157 -8.02 -21.01 6.86
N LYS A 158 -8.49 -22.15 6.36
CA LYS A 158 -9.77 -22.21 5.65
C LYS A 158 -10.86 -21.64 6.57
N PRO A 159 -11.65 -20.64 6.14
CA PRO A 159 -12.79 -20.22 6.94
C PRO A 159 -13.71 -21.43 7.15
N GLN A 160 -13.79 -21.90 8.39
CA GLN A 160 -14.74 -22.92 8.80
C GLN A 160 -16.06 -22.22 9.08
N VAL A 161 -17.13 -22.65 8.41
CA VAL A 161 -18.48 -22.19 8.72
C VAL A 161 -19.11 -23.22 9.64
N THR A 162 -19.45 -22.80 10.85
CA THR A 162 -20.31 -23.54 11.77
C THR A 162 -21.74 -23.03 11.65
N HIS A 163 -22.49 -23.48 10.65
CA HIS A 163 -23.93 -23.23 10.62
C HIS A 163 -24.72 -24.46 10.16
N ALA A 164 -24.69 -25.49 10.99
CA ALA A 164 -25.85 -26.35 11.19
C ALA A 164 -26.26 -26.21 12.67
N ASP A 165 -27.56 -26.17 12.98
CA ASP A 165 -28.09 -26.07 14.35
C ASP A 165 -27.60 -27.20 15.28
N ASP A 166 -26.93 -28.21 14.74
CA ASP A 166 -26.34 -29.36 15.44
C ASP A 166 -24.80 -29.25 15.63
N GLY A 167 -24.16 -28.18 15.17
CA GLY A 167 -22.71 -27.99 15.25
C GLY A 167 -21.90 -28.83 14.25
N THR A 168 -22.53 -29.43 13.23
CA THR A 168 -21.77 -30.10 12.17
C THR A 168 -21.08 -29.11 11.23
N GLU A 169 -19.80 -29.37 10.97
CA GLU A 169 -19.02 -28.64 9.98
C GLU A 169 -19.49 -29.03 8.57
N VAL A 170 -20.05 -28.07 7.83
CA VAL A 170 -20.35 -28.27 6.41
C VAL A 170 -19.14 -27.80 5.60
N PRO A 171 -18.48 -28.69 4.84
CA PRO A 171 -17.36 -28.28 3.99
C PRO A 171 -17.87 -27.35 2.89
N VAL A 172 -17.32 -26.13 2.85
CA VAL A 172 -17.56 -25.19 1.75
C VAL A 172 -16.93 -25.78 0.48
N GLU A 173 -17.73 -26.09 -0.54
CA GLU A 173 -17.21 -26.59 -1.82
C GLU A 173 -16.34 -25.51 -2.49
N THR A 174 -15.16 -25.91 -3.00
CA THR A 174 -14.36 -25.01 -3.83
C THR A 174 -15.03 -24.95 -5.20
N PRO A 175 -15.30 -23.76 -5.75
CA PRO A 175 -15.85 -23.67 -7.08
C PRO A 175 -14.91 -24.32 -8.10
N GLU A 176 -15.47 -25.14 -8.98
CA GLU A 176 -14.71 -25.76 -10.07
C GLU A 176 -14.22 -24.66 -11.02
N VAL A 177 -12.90 -24.55 -11.20
CA VAL A 177 -12.30 -23.55 -12.10
C VAL A 177 -12.05 -24.20 -13.45
N LYS A 178 -12.73 -23.69 -14.48
CA LYS A 178 -12.45 -24.07 -15.86
C LYS A 178 -11.34 -23.17 -16.41
N ILE A 179 -10.14 -23.72 -16.48
CA ILE A 179 -8.98 -23.05 -17.10
C ILE A 179 -9.03 -23.34 -18.59
N ILE A 180 -9.08 -22.29 -19.40
CA ILE A 180 -8.96 -22.41 -20.85
C ILE A 180 -7.49 -22.25 -21.16
N SER A 181 -6.80 -23.37 -21.42
CA SER A 181 -5.36 -23.50 -21.20
C SER A 181 -4.46 -22.91 -22.31
N THR A 182 -4.93 -21.94 -23.07
CA THR A 182 -4.14 -21.28 -24.12
C THR A 182 -3.71 -19.90 -23.64
N GLU A 183 -2.40 -19.65 -23.56
CA GLU A 183 -1.90 -18.28 -23.36
C GLU A 183 -2.26 -17.43 -24.58
N LEU A 184 -3.23 -16.54 -24.43
CA LEU A 184 -3.69 -15.68 -25.49
C LEU A 184 -2.66 -14.59 -25.76
N THR A 185 -2.48 -14.24 -27.03
CA THR A 185 -1.69 -13.05 -27.42
C THR A 185 -2.68 -11.95 -27.75
N ALA A 186 -2.63 -10.80 -27.07
CA ALA A 186 -3.54 -9.68 -27.29
C ALA A 186 -2.82 -8.34 -27.07
N HIS A 187 -3.36 -7.24 -27.59
CA HIS A 187 -2.81 -5.89 -27.43
C HIS A 187 -3.59 -5.04 -26.41
N SER A 188 -4.69 -5.58 -25.90
CA SER A 188 -5.49 -4.99 -24.82
C SER A 188 -6.23 -6.06 -24.05
N PHE A 189 -6.79 -5.68 -22.90
CA PHE A 189 -7.65 -6.55 -22.10
C PHE A 189 -8.91 -6.95 -22.88
N GLU A 190 -9.54 -6.00 -23.56
CA GLU A 190 -10.77 -6.21 -24.34
C GLU A 190 -10.52 -7.16 -25.52
N GLU A 191 -9.38 -7.05 -26.21
CA GLU A 191 -9.01 -7.98 -27.26
C GLU A 191 -8.78 -9.39 -26.71
N ALA A 192 -8.15 -9.51 -25.53
CA ALA A 192 -7.95 -10.79 -24.86
C ALA A 192 -9.28 -11.43 -24.49
N GLU A 193 -10.24 -10.65 -23.98
CA GLU A 193 -11.58 -11.12 -23.65
C GLU A 193 -12.34 -11.61 -24.90
N ILE A 194 -12.28 -10.86 -26.01
CA ILE A 194 -12.91 -11.29 -27.27
C ILE A 194 -12.30 -12.61 -27.77
N LYS A 195 -10.97 -12.74 -27.74
CA LYS A 195 -10.26 -13.97 -28.14
C LYS A 195 -10.62 -15.15 -27.24
N TYR A 196 -10.72 -14.89 -25.94
CA TYR A 196 -11.18 -15.87 -24.97
C TYR A 196 -12.60 -16.35 -25.30
N LEU A 197 -13.54 -15.44 -25.57
CA LEU A 197 -14.91 -15.79 -25.93
C LEU A 197 -15.00 -16.59 -27.23
N ASP A 198 -14.18 -16.25 -28.24
CA ASP A 198 -14.09 -17.02 -29.49
C ASP A 198 -13.62 -18.46 -29.23
N GLU A 199 -12.64 -18.65 -28.35
CA GLU A 199 -12.16 -19.99 -27.96
C GLU A 199 -13.23 -20.79 -27.19
N VAL A 200 -13.97 -20.14 -26.28
CA VAL A 200 -15.09 -20.76 -25.55
C VAL A 200 -16.17 -21.24 -26.52
N ILE A 201 -16.56 -20.39 -27.48
CA ILE A 201 -17.56 -20.69 -28.50
C ILE A 201 -17.07 -21.85 -29.39
N GLY A 202 -15.80 -21.81 -29.81
CA GLY A 202 -15.18 -22.85 -30.64
C GLY A 202 -15.14 -24.23 -29.98
N LEU A 203 -15.08 -24.29 -28.65
CA LEU A 203 -15.14 -25.53 -27.88
C LEU A 203 -16.57 -26.09 -27.72
N GLY A 204 -17.60 -25.41 -28.24
CA GLY A 204 -19.00 -25.83 -28.12
C GLY A 204 -19.51 -25.87 -26.68
N SER A 205 -18.90 -25.05 -25.80
CA SER A 205 -19.26 -25.00 -24.38
C SER A 205 -20.42 -24.03 -24.19
N ASP A 206 -21.66 -24.55 -24.17
CA ASP A 206 -22.86 -23.79 -23.76
C ASP A 206 -22.82 -23.37 -22.27
N ASP A 207 -21.90 -23.96 -21.51
CA ASP A 207 -21.76 -23.83 -20.06
C ASP A 207 -20.89 -22.61 -19.67
N VAL A 208 -21.29 -21.43 -20.15
CA VAL A 208 -20.62 -20.14 -19.90
C VAL A 208 -21.09 -19.51 -18.60
N ASP A 209 -22.33 -19.81 -18.20
CA ASP A 209 -23.01 -19.17 -17.07
C ASP A 209 -22.81 -19.96 -15.77
N GLY A 210 -22.37 -19.28 -14.72
CA GLY A 210 -22.33 -19.82 -13.36
C GLY A 210 -21.04 -20.54 -12.92
N LYS A 211 -20.02 -20.64 -13.78
CA LYS A 211 -18.71 -21.23 -13.44
C LYS A 211 -17.59 -20.21 -13.37
N VAL A 212 -16.59 -20.48 -12.51
CA VAL A 212 -15.36 -19.70 -12.46
C VAL A 212 -14.52 -20.04 -13.68
N ARG A 213 -14.13 -19.02 -14.43
CA ARG A 213 -13.38 -19.19 -15.68
C ARG A 213 -12.09 -18.41 -15.60
N GLU A 214 -11.01 -19.02 -16.03
CA GLU A 214 -9.69 -18.40 -16.01
C GLU A 214 -9.02 -18.53 -17.37
N TYR A 215 -8.42 -17.43 -17.81
CA TYR A 215 -7.55 -17.39 -18.97
C TYR A 215 -6.32 -16.54 -18.70
N TYR A 216 -5.29 -16.78 -19.49
CA TYR A 216 -4.02 -16.07 -19.41
C TYR A 216 -3.79 -15.36 -20.73
N TYR A 217 -3.26 -14.15 -20.69
CA TYR A 217 -2.89 -13.45 -21.90
C TYR A 217 -1.62 -12.65 -21.76
N ARG A 218 -0.87 -12.54 -22.87
CA ARG A 218 0.26 -11.64 -23.04
C ARG A 218 -0.27 -10.34 -23.62
N ASP A 219 -0.22 -9.26 -22.85
CA ASP A 219 -0.48 -7.89 -23.30
C ASP A 219 0.74 -7.39 -24.09
N MET A 220 0.60 -7.37 -25.42
CA MET A 220 1.66 -7.11 -26.38
C MET A 220 1.71 -5.64 -26.79
N LYS A 221 2.79 -4.97 -26.44
CA LYS A 221 3.04 -3.57 -26.76
C LYS A 221 4.20 -3.44 -27.75
N PRO A 222 3.92 -3.31 -29.06
CA PRO A 222 4.96 -3.06 -30.04
C PRO A 222 5.48 -1.63 -29.89
N VAL A 223 6.80 -1.49 -29.84
CA VAL A 223 7.50 -0.21 -29.69
C VAL A 223 8.46 -0.06 -30.86
N ASN A 224 8.32 1.02 -31.61
CA ASN A 224 9.31 1.35 -32.63
C ASN A 224 10.54 1.99 -31.96
N VAL A 225 11.70 1.37 -32.16
CA VAL A 225 13.02 1.78 -31.67
C VAL A 225 14.00 1.87 -32.83
N ASP A 226 14.90 2.84 -32.77
CA ASP A 226 15.96 2.93 -33.77
C ASP A 226 17.08 1.94 -33.42
N GLY A 227 17.34 0.97 -34.30
CA GLY A 227 18.44 0.02 -34.14
C GLY A 227 18.20 -1.10 -33.13
N ASN A 228 19.26 -1.85 -32.82
CA ASN A 228 19.17 -3.03 -31.96
C ASN A 228 19.22 -2.68 -30.47
N MET A 229 18.07 -2.25 -29.94
CA MET A 229 17.92 -1.88 -28.52
C MET A 229 17.61 -3.08 -27.60
N ILE A 230 17.54 -4.30 -28.16
CA ILE A 230 17.30 -5.54 -27.39
C ILE A 230 18.41 -5.74 -26.35
N GLY A 231 19.67 -5.48 -26.72
CA GLY A 231 20.80 -5.63 -25.83
C GLY A 231 20.67 -4.76 -24.58
N VAL A 232 20.32 -3.48 -24.77
CA VAL A 232 20.12 -2.53 -23.66
C VAL A 232 18.99 -3.00 -22.75
N MET A 233 17.86 -3.44 -23.30
CA MET A 233 16.73 -3.95 -22.53
C MET A 233 17.12 -5.16 -21.67
N ILE A 234 17.91 -6.08 -22.24
CA ILE A 234 18.41 -7.26 -21.53
C ILE A 234 19.35 -6.86 -20.40
N GLU A 235 20.27 -5.92 -20.65
CA GLU A 235 21.22 -5.45 -19.62
C GLU A 235 20.54 -4.64 -18.51
N LEU A 236 19.49 -3.87 -18.84
CA LEU A 236 18.65 -3.19 -17.85
C LEU A 236 17.91 -4.19 -16.95
N GLY A 237 17.36 -5.26 -17.53
CA GLY A 237 16.66 -6.31 -16.77
C GLY A 237 17.58 -7.12 -15.85
N LYS A 238 18.90 -7.07 -16.06
CA LYS A 238 19.91 -7.70 -15.19
C LYS A 238 20.32 -6.84 -13.99
N LYS A 239 19.89 -5.58 -13.91
CA LYS A 239 20.22 -4.73 -12.75
C LYS A 239 19.53 -5.27 -11.51
N THR A 240 20.24 -5.24 -10.40
CA THR A 240 19.78 -5.78 -9.12
C THR A 240 19.17 -4.70 -8.23
N THR A 241 19.44 -3.43 -8.51
CA THR A 241 18.91 -2.29 -7.78
C THR A 241 18.27 -1.27 -8.71
N LEU A 242 17.32 -0.50 -8.19
CA LEU A 242 16.69 0.61 -8.95
C LEU A 242 17.69 1.74 -9.19
N HIS A 243 18.58 2.00 -8.24
CA HIS A 243 19.66 2.98 -8.39
C HIS A 243 20.60 2.63 -9.56
N ASP A 244 21.06 1.38 -9.65
CA ASP A 244 21.92 0.93 -10.76
C ASP A 244 21.20 1.01 -12.11
N ALA A 245 19.89 0.78 -12.12
CA ALA A 245 19.06 0.92 -13.31
C ALA A 245 18.91 2.38 -13.76
N ALA A 246 18.68 3.31 -12.84
CA ALA A 246 18.63 4.74 -13.15
C ALA A 246 19.97 5.26 -13.67
N LYS A 247 21.08 4.89 -13.01
CA LYS A 247 22.43 5.24 -13.46
C LYS A 247 22.74 4.65 -14.84
N PHE A 248 22.31 3.41 -15.10
CA PHE A 248 22.44 2.77 -16.40
C PHE A 248 21.69 3.55 -17.49
N LEU A 249 20.42 3.91 -17.27
CA LEU A 249 19.65 4.69 -18.23
C LEU A 249 20.27 6.06 -18.50
N ARG A 250 20.75 6.75 -17.46
CA ARG A 250 21.42 8.05 -17.60
C ARG A 250 22.69 7.94 -18.46
N LEU A 251 23.56 6.97 -18.15
CA LEU A 251 24.81 6.75 -18.89
C LEU A 251 24.57 6.41 -20.37
N HIS A 252 23.63 5.51 -20.65
CA HIS A 252 23.34 5.12 -22.03
C HIS A 252 22.67 6.26 -22.82
N LEU A 253 21.92 7.16 -22.16
CA LEU A 253 21.38 8.35 -22.82
C LEU A 253 22.51 9.35 -23.16
N GLU A 254 23.41 9.61 -22.21
CA GLU A 254 24.55 10.52 -22.39
C GLU A 254 25.51 10.05 -23.49
N ASN A 255 25.70 8.74 -23.64
CA ASN A 255 26.52 8.13 -24.69
C ASN A 255 25.81 8.00 -26.05
N GLU A 256 24.55 8.45 -26.17
CA GLU A 256 23.71 8.28 -27.37
C GLU A 256 23.49 6.79 -27.76
N GLU A 257 23.60 5.88 -26.79
CA GLU A 257 23.39 4.43 -26.99
C GLU A 257 21.92 4.04 -26.93
N ILE A 258 21.07 4.86 -26.30
CA ILE A 258 19.61 4.77 -26.37
C ILE A 258 19.02 6.02 -26.99
N THR A 259 17.94 5.83 -27.75
CA THR A 259 17.21 6.96 -28.30
C THR A 259 16.43 7.68 -27.20
N PRO A 260 16.20 9.00 -27.32
CA PRO A 260 15.34 9.74 -26.39
C PRO A 260 13.94 9.14 -26.27
N ARG A 261 13.43 8.55 -27.36
CA ARG A 261 12.13 7.87 -27.38
C ARG A 261 12.09 6.64 -26.48
N LEU A 262 13.09 5.76 -26.60
CA LEU A 262 13.18 4.56 -25.76
C LEU A 262 13.45 4.95 -24.30
N TYR A 263 14.34 5.92 -24.07
CA TYR A 263 14.61 6.45 -22.73
C TYR A 263 13.31 6.92 -22.05
N ASN A 264 12.54 7.81 -22.71
CA ASN A 264 11.31 8.34 -22.14
C ASN A 264 10.29 7.23 -21.86
N LEU A 265 10.19 6.24 -22.74
CA LEU A 265 9.32 5.09 -22.52
C LEU A 265 9.72 4.31 -21.26
N LEU A 266 11.00 3.96 -21.13
CA LEU A 266 11.51 3.20 -19.99
C LEU A 266 11.41 3.99 -18.69
N ASN A 267 11.74 5.28 -18.73
CA ASN A 267 11.63 6.18 -17.60
C ASN A 267 10.18 6.27 -17.12
N ASN A 268 9.24 6.57 -18.01
CA ASN A 268 7.82 6.68 -17.67
C ASN A 268 7.25 5.37 -17.12
N ASP A 269 7.62 4.24 -17.72
CA ASP A 269 7.15 2.94 -17.25
C ASP A 269 7.75 2.58 -15.89
N LEU A 270 9.04 2.83 -15.66
CA LEU A 270 9.66 2.63 -14.34
C LEU A 270 9.06 3.57 -13.30
N THR A 271 8.82 4.84 -13.63
CA THR A 271 8.10 5.80 -12.78
C THR A 271 6.73 5.24 -12.39
N ALA A 272 5.95 4.79 -13.38
CA ALA A 272 4.62 4.22 -13.14
C ALA A 272 4.69 2.96 -12.26
N ARG A 273 5.66 2.07 -12.48
CA ARG A 273 5.82 0.84 -11.70
C ARG A 273 6.31 1.06 -10.29
N VAL A 274 7.22 2.02 -10.08
CA VAL A 274 7.65 2.42 -8.74
C VAL A 274 6.48 3.05 -8.00
N ASN A 275 5.77 4.01 -8.60
CA ASN A 275 4.59 4.62 -7.98
C ASN A 275 3.50 3.58 -7.69
N GLN A 276 3.29 2.61 -8.59
CA GLN A 276 2.38 1.49 -8.36
C GLN A 276 2.86 0.64 -7.18
N ALA A 277 4.16 0.36 -7.05
CA ALA A 277 4.69 -0.36 -5.92
C ALA A 277 4.56 0.40 -4.60
N LEU A 278 4.83 1.70 -4.60
CA LEU A 278 4.62 2.58 -3.43
C LEU A 278 3.14 2.61 -3.02
N ALA A 279 2.24 2.75 -4.00
CA ALA A 279 0.80 2.85 -3.76
C ALA A 279 0.20 1.51 -3.30
N VAL A 280 0.42 0.44 -4.05
CA VAL A 280 -0.24 -0.86 -3.84
C VAL A 280 0.46 -1.68 -2.76
N ASN A 281 1.81 -1.69 -2.74
CA ASN A 281 2.57 -2.60 -1.88
C ASN A 281 3.18 -1.93 -0.67
N LEU A 282 3.21 -0.61 -0.56
CA LEU A 282 3.73 0.02 0.65
C LEU A 282 2.69 0.92 1.32
N GLY A 283 1.65 1.34 0.60
CA GLY A 283 0.64 2.26 1.11
C GLY A 283 1.04 3.72 1.14
N TYR A 284 2.13 4.06 0.46
CA TYR A 284 2.67 5.41 0.43
C TYR A 284 2.22 6.21 -0.79
N GLY A 285 1.31 5.69 -1.62
CA GLY A 285 0.91 6.34 -2.88
C GLY A 285 0.38 7.78 -2.74
N ASN A 286 -0.12 8.16 -1.57
CA ASN A 286 -0.57 9.53 -1.30
C ASN A 286 0.51 10.43 -0.64
N ARG A 287 1.64 9.86 -0.24
CA ARG A 287 2.72 10.56 0.49
C ARG A 287 4.00 10.66 -0.32
N LEU A 288 4.36 9.57 -0.98
CA LEU A 288 5.58 9.43 -1.77
C LEU A 288 5.19 8.99 -3.18
N THR A 289 5.52 9.85 -4.13
CA THR A 289 5.42 9.59 -5.56
C THR A 289 6.61 10.22 -6.23
N ILE A 290 7.12 9.57 -7.26
CA ILE A 290 8.15 10.13 -8.14
C ILE A 290 7.50 10.61 -9.44
N ALA A 291 8.02 11.70 -10.01
CA ALA A 291 7.61 12.22 -11.31
C ALA A 291 8.51 11.67 -12.43
N ASP A 292 9.78 11.44 -12.12
CA ASP A 292 10.80 10.96 -13.04
C ASP A 292 11.70 9.92 -12.34
N PHE A 293 11.73 8.70 -12.87
CA PHE A 293 12.49 7.62 -12.27
C PHE A 293 13.99 7.90 -12.22
N VAL A 294 14.58 8.43 -13.29
CA VAL A 294 16.03 8.65 -13.34
C VAL A 294 16.46 9.81 -12.45
N MET A 295 15.61 10.82 -12.26
CA MET A 295 15.92 12.00 -11.44
C MET A 295 15.58 11.78 -9.96
N ASP A 296 14.45 11.14 -9.67
CA ASP A 296 13.87 11.16 -8.32
C ASP A 296 14.18 9.89 -7.52
N ILE A 297 14.74 8.83 -8.11
CA ILE A 297 14.95 7.56 -7.39
C ILE A 297 15.90 7.68 -6.20
N ASP A 298 16.88 8.57 -6.30
CA ASP A 298 17.85 8.83 -5.23
C ASP A 298 17.17 9.55 -4.07
N GLU A 299 16.40 10.60 -4.37
CA GLU A 299 15.61 11.35 -3.38
C GLU A 299 14.54 10.47 -2.73
N LEU A 300 13.88 9.60 -3.50
CA LEU A 300 12.96 8.59 -2.97
C LEU A 300 13.68 7.62 -2.03
N GLY A 301 14.90 7.22 -2.39
CA GLY A 301 15.73 6.34 -1.57
C GLY A 301 16.04 6.94 -0.20
N ASP A 302 16.45 8.21 -0.19
CA ASP A 302 16.71 8.97 1.03
C ASP A 302 15.44 9.14 1.86
N ALA A 303 14.32 9.53 1.24
CA ALA A 303 13.03 9.68 1.92
C ALA A 303 12.54 8.36 2.55
N LEU A 304 12.66 7.23 1.84
CA LEU A 304 12.31 5.91 2.38
C LEU A 304 13.25 5.46 3.51
N HIS A 305 14.51 5.89 3.47
CA HIS A 305 15.47 5.58 4.53
C HIS A 305 15.12 6.33 5.82
N GLU A 306 14.81 7.64 5.70
CA GLU A 306 14.44 8.50 6.82
C GLU A 306 13.08 8.11 7.44
N ASP A 307 12.04 7.90 6.62
CA ASP A 307 10.68 7.67 7.10
C ASP A 307 10.46 6.26 7.67
N ALA A 308 11.24 5.26 7.22
CA ALA A 308 10.95 3.85 7.49
C ALA A 308 12.15 3.01 7.96
N MET A 309 13.13 3.66 8.60
CA MET A 309 14.30 3.01 9.24
C MET A 309 15.06 2.08 8.28
N GLY A 310 15.13 2.42 6.99
CA GLY A 310 15.85 1.67 5.95
C GLY A 310 15.24 0.34 5.51
N LEU A 311 14.26 -0.23 6.21
CA LEU A 311 13.64 -1.51 5.85
C LEU A 311 12.85 -1.42 4.54
N LEU A 312 12.01 -0.38 4.39
CA LEU A 312 11.24 -0.19 3.15
C LEU A 312 12.13 0.13 1.96
N TYR A 313 13.22 0.86 2.18
CA TYR A 313 14.23 1.10 1.16
C TYR A 313 14.87 -0.22 0.69
N SER A 314 15.30 -1.09 1.62
CA SER A 314 15.86 -2.40 1.28
C SER A 314 14.86 -3.27 0.52
N LEU A 315 13.61 -3.31 0.98
CA LEU A 315 12.52 -4.05 0.34
C LEU A 315 12.30 -3.57 -1.10
N LEU A 316 12.14 -2.26 -1.32
CA LEU A 316 11.87 -1.70 -2.65
C LEU A 316 13.09 -1.81 -3.58
N ASN A 317 14.26 -1.36 -3.11
CA ASN A 317 15.45 -1.20 -3.93
C ASN A 317 16.23 -2.50 -4.15
N THR A 318 16.07 -3.52 -3.29
CA THR A 318 16.81 -4.79 -3.43
C THR A 318 15.87 -5.95 -3.72
N GLU A 319 14.88 -6.18 -2.85
CA GLU A 319 14.03 -7.37 -2.97
C GLU A 319 13.05 -7.26 -4.15
N ARG A 320 12.50 -6.06 -4.37
CA ARG A 320 11.48 -5.79 -5.39
C ARG A 320 12.00 -5.16 -6.67
N ALA A 321 13.25 -4.70 -6.68
CA ALA A 321 13.84 -4.09 -7.87
C ALA A 321 13.82 -5.04 -9.08
N SER A 322 14.16 -6.31 -8.87
CA SER A 322 14.14 -7.30 -9.96
C SER A 322 12.75 -7.48 -10.56
N ASP A 323 11.69 -7.46 -9.76
CA ASP A 323 10.31 -7.60 -10.24
C ASP A 323 9.88 -6.37 -11.05
N ILE A 324 10.20 -5.16 -10.56
CA ILE A 324 9.92 -3.90 -11.26
C ILE A 324 10.67 -3.85 -12.61
N LEU A 325 11.96 -4.18 -12.59
CA LEU A 325 12.80 -4.14 -13.79
C LEU A 325 12.36 -5.19 -14.80
N ASN A 326 12.03 -6.41 -14.38
CA ASN A 326 11.51 -7.44 -15.27
C ASN A 326 10.18 -7.02 -15.89
N ALA A 327 9.27 -6.41 -15.11
CA ALA A 327 7.99 -5.93 -15.63
C ALA A 327 8.17 -4.91 -16.78
N VAL A 328 9.19 -4.04 -16.70
CA VAL A 328 9.48 -3.06 -17.76
C VAL A 328 10.27 -3.67 -18.92
N THR A 329 11.15 -4.65 -18.65
CA THR A 329 12.10 -5.19 -19.63
C THR A 329 11.68 -6.50 -20.30
N ASN A 330 10.48 -7.01 -20.01
CA ASN A 330 9.91 -8.15 -20.73
C ASN A 330 9.73 -7.85 -22.22
N ILE A 331 10.51 -8.55 -23.04
CA ILE A 331 10.48 -8.50 -24.50
C ILE A 331 10.41 -9.92 -25.07
N LEU A 332 9.69 -10.11 -26.17
CA LEU A 332 9.75 -11.36 -26.94
C LEU A 332 11.16 -11.53 -27.51
N LYS A 333 11.60 -12.79 -27.58
CA LYS A 333 12.93 -13.17 -28.07
C LYS A 333 12.82 -14.36 -29.01
N GLY A 334 13.83 -14.55 -29.85
CA GLY A 334 13.96 -15.75 -30.69
C GLY A 334 12.77 -15.95 -31.63
N GLU A 335 12.30 -17.19 -31.73
CA GLU A 335 11.23 -17.60 -32.65
C GLU A 335 9.88 -16.95 -32.31
N GLU A 336 9.55 -16.81 -31.02
CA GLU A 336 8.28 -16.19 -30.57
C GLU A 336 8.12 -14.76 -31.09
N TYR A 337 9.21 -14.00 -31.11
CA TYR A 337 9.22 -12.65 -31.66
C TYR A 337 8.88 -12.64 -33.15
N TRP A 338 9.48 -13.54 -33.93
CA TRP A 338 9.26 -13.64 -35.37
C TRP A 338 7.85 -14.13 -35.70
N GLU A 339 7.30 -15.06 -34.92
CA GLU A 339 5.92 -15.51 -35.05
C GLU A 339 4.93 -14.38 -34.79
N TYR A 340 5.17 -13.58 -33.75
CA TYR A 340 4.35 -12.43 -33.42
C TYR A 340 4.36 -11.38 -34.55
N LEU A 341 5.55 -11.04 -35.07
CA LEU A 341 5.66 -10.12 -36.20
C LEU A 341 4.96 -10.64 -37.47
N ALA A 342 5.08 -11.94 -37.75
CA ALA A 342 4.39 -12.56 -38.88
C ALA A 342 2.86 -12.47 -38.74
N LYS A 343 2.33 -12.53 -37.51
CA LYS A 343 0.89 -12.32 -37.22
C LYS A 343 0.47 -10.87 -37.38
N LEU A 344 1.30 -9.91 -36.94
CA LEU A 344 1.04 -8.47 -37.05
C LEU A 344 0.95 -7.98 -38.51
N GLY A 345 1.71 -8.59 -39.42
CA GLY A 345 1.72 -8.22 -40.82
C GLY A 345 1.63 -9.42 -41.74
N ARG A 346 0.47 -9.64 -42.36
CA ARG A 346 0.38 -10.50 -43.57
C ARG A 346 1.30 -10.02 -44.72
N ASN A 347 1.84 -8.80 -44.62
CA ASN A 347 2.58 -8.07 -45.66
C ASN A 347 3.97 -7.59 -45.24
N LEU A 348 4.52 -8.00 -44.10
CA LEU A 348 5.94 -7.76 -43.80
C LEU A 348 6.79 -8.71 -44.66
N ASN A 349 6.79 -8.46 -45.98
CA ASN A 349 7.61 -9.17 -46.95
C ASN A 349 9.09 -9.06 -46.56
N LYS A 350 9.90 -10.02 -47.00
CA LYS A 350 11.36 -10.09 -46.75
C LYS A 350 12.10 -8.79 -47.08
N GLU A 351 11.53 -7.91 -47.90
CA GLU A 351 12.06 -6.61 -48.30
C GLU A 351 12.10 -5.58 -47.16
N HIS A 352 11.18 -5.62 -46.19
CA HIS A 352 11.15 -4.68 -45.06
C HIS A 352 11.85 -5.23 -43.79
N LYS A 353 12.67 -6.28 -43.91
CA LYS A 353 13.38 -6.87 -42.76
C LYS A 353 14.19 -5.84 -41.95
N GLY A 354 14.74 -4.81 -42.61
CA GLY A 354 15.46 -3.74 -41.92
C GLY A 354 14.58 -2.89 -40.99
N GLU A 355 13.34 -2.62 -41.41
CA GLU A 355 12.35 -1.86 -40.63
C GLU A 355 11.72 -2.72 -39.52
N VAL A 356 11.59 -4.04 -39.76
CA VAL A 356 11.12 -5.00 -38.73
C VAL A 356 12.12 -5.14 -37.58
N MET A 357 13.42 -4.94 -37.84
CA MET A 357 14.44 -4.92 -36.78
C MET A 357 14.36 -3.67 -35.89
N GLN A 358 13.51 -2.70 -36.23
CA GLN A 358 13.23 -1.50 -35.44
C GLN A 358 12.00 -1.67 -34.53
N ILE A 359 11.40 -2.87 -34.45
CA ILE A 359 10.26 -3.11 -33.57
C ILE A 359 10.73 -3.90 -32.35
N LEU A 360 10.35 -3.49 -31.16
CA LEU A 360 10.42 -4.30 -29.94
C LEU A 360 9.02 -4.72 -29.56
N ALA A 361 8.80 -6.01 -29.36
CA ALA A 361 7.54 -6.51 -28.85
C ALA A 361 7.66 -6.72 -27.33
N ARG A 362 7.27 -5.70 -26.55
CA ARG A 362 7.17 -5.84 -25.09
C ARG A 362 5.92 -6.62 -24.74
N TYR A 363 5.99 -7.39 -23.66
CA TYR A 363 4.82 -8.11 -23.20
C TYR A 363 4.70 -8.14 -21.68
N GLU A 364 3.45 -8.17 -21.22
CA GLU A 364 3.12 -8.43 -19.82
C GLU A 364 2.21 -9.64 -19.75
N LEU A 365 2.55 -10.62 -18.92
CA LEU A 365 1.69 -11.77 -18.71
C LEU A 365 0.64 -11.43 -17.66
N ASN A 366 -0.63 -11.65 -18.01
CA ASN A 366 -1.77 -11.34 -17.20
C ASN A 366 -2.60 -12.59 -16.97
N SER A 367 -3.21 -12.70 -15.79
CA SER A 367 -4.28 -13.67 -15.58
C SER A 367 -5.60 -12.93 -15.43
N VAL A 368 -6.65 -13.45 -16.04
CA VAL A 368 -8.01 -12.96 -15.85
C VAL A 368 -8.83 -14.10 -15.28
N THR A 369 -9.56 -13.84 -14.21
CA THR A 369 -10.55 -14.78 -13.68
C THR A 369 -11.92 -14.12 -13.64
N HIS A 370 -12.86 -14.73 -14.35
CA HIS A 370 -14.27 -14.41 -14.25
C HIS A 370 -14.89 -15.20 -13.11
N VAL A 371 -15.54 -14.50 -12.19
CA VAL A 371 -16.27 -15.11 -11.08
C VAL A 371 -17.78 -14.88 -11.25
N PRO A 372 -18.61 -15.91 -11.03
CA PRO A 372 -20.06 -15.83 -11.23
C PRO A 372 -20.80 -15.23 -10.03
N TRP A 373 -20.09 -14.81 -8.98
CA TRP A 373 -20.68 -14.22 -7.77
C TRP A 373 -20.30 -12.76 -7.66
N ALA A 374 -21.21 -12.00 -7.05
CA ALA A 374 -20.97 -10.62 -6.67
C ALA A 374 -19.70 -10.54 -5.81
N LEU A 375 -18.69 -9.81 -6.28
CA LEU A 375 -17.53 -9.49 -5.45
C LEU A 375 -17.92 -8.34 -4.52
N GLU A 376 -18.66 -8.68 -3.46
CA GLU A 376 -18.76 -7.81 -2.28
C GLU A 376 -17.43 -7.89 -1.52
N LEU A 377 -16.36 -7.38 -2.16
CA LEU A 377 -15.14 -7.08 -1.45
C LEU A 377 -15.42 -5.85 -0.60
N TYR A 378 -15.92 -6.09 0.60
CA TYR A 378 -15.89 -5.09 1.65
C TYR A 378 -14.41 -4.82 1.95
N ALA A 379 -13.89 -3.73 1.40
CA ALA A 379 -12.79 -3.03 2.03
C ALA A 379 -13.36 -2.48 3.34
N GLY A 380 -13.33 -3.30 4.40
CA GLY A 380 -13.72 -2.87 5.73
C GLY A 380 -13.01 -1.56 6.09
N ALA A 381 -13.67 -0.71 6.87
CA ALA A 381 -13.11 0.56 7.35
C ALA A 381 -11.78 0.37 8.12
N GLU A 382 -11.49 -0.86 8.56
CA GLU A 382 -10.17 -1.32 8.94
C GLU A 382 -9.57 -2.12 7.78
N ALA A 383 -8.62 -1.53 7.04
CA ALA A 383 -7.84 -2.26 6.05
C ALA A 383 -7.13 -3.44 6.72
N GLN A 384 -7.68 -4.64 6.60
CA GLN A 384 -7.07 -5.85 7.13
C GLN A 384 -7.12 -6.96 6.10
N SER A 385 -6.33 -6.86 5.02
CA SER A 385 -6.11 -7.95 4.05
C SER A 385 -7.41 -8.55 3.46
N LEU A 386 -7.29 -9.46 2.50
CA LEU A 386 -8.40 -10.37 2.22
C LEU A 386 -8.39 -11.42 3.34
N LYS A 387 -8.71 -11.04 4.59
CA LYS A 387 -8.75 -11.98 5.73
C LYS A 387 -10.11 -12.66 5.91
N ALA A 388 -11.18 -12.03 5.45
CA ALA A 388 -12.50 -12.63 5.39
C ALA A 388 -13.32 -11.87 4.35
N SER A 389 -13.67 -12.55 3.27
CA SER A 389 -14.98 -12.28 2.68
C SER A 389 -15.99 -12.94 3.64
N ASP A 390 -17.06 -12.24 4.01
CA ASP A 390 -18.21 -12.83 4.73
C ASP A 390 -18.79 -14.04 3.99
N ASN A 391 -18.43 -14.18 2.71
CA ASN A 391 -18.57 -15.38 1.93
C ASN A 391 -17.24 -16.20 1.88
N PRO A 392 -17.11 -17.24 2.72
CA PRO A 392 -16.03 -18.23 2.74
C PRO A 392 -15.70 -18.85 1.38
N ALA A 393 -16.68 -18.99 0.48
CA ALA A 393 -16.46 -19.55 -0.85
C ALA A 393 -15.64 -18.60 -1.73
N VAL A 394 -15.87 -17.29 -1.62
CA VAL A 394 -15.10 -16.25 -2.33
C VAL A 394 -13.66 -16.25 -1.86
N HIS A 395 -13.43 -16.24 -0.54
CA HIS A 395 -12.08 -16.31 0.03
C HIS A 395 -11.33 -17.56 -0.44
N LYS A 396 -11.97 -18.73 -0.38
CA LYS A 396 -11.39 -20.00 -0.84
C LYS A 396 -11.09 -19.99 -2.35
N GLY A 397 -11.98 -19.41 -3.15
CA GLY A 397 -11.79 -19.23 -4.58
C GLY A 397 -10.58 -18.36 -4.90
N LEU A 398 -10.42 -17.23 -4.20
CA LEU A 398 -9.30 -16.31 -4.36
C LEU A 398 -7.96 -16.91 -3.90
N ALA A 399 -7.93 -17.56 -2.73
CA ALA A 399 -6.74 -18.25 -2.24
C ALA A 399 -6.31 -19.38 -3.19
N ALA A 400 -7.27 -20.17 -3.70
CA ALA A 400 -7.01 -21.21 -4.69
C ALA A 400 -6.49 -20.63 -6.02
N LEU A 401 -7.03 -19.50 -6.47
CA LEU A 401 -6.54 -18.77 -7.63
C LEU A 401 -5.10 -18.33 -7.45
N LEU A 402 -4.78 -17.65 -6.36
CA LEU A 402 -3.43 -17.16 -6.08
C LEU A 402 -2.41 -18.29 -5.92
N THR A 403 -2.80 -19.38 -5.25
CA THR A 403 -1.97 -20.57 -5.12
C THR A 403 -1.67 -21.18 -6.49
N ARG A 404 -2.70 -21.28 -7.34
CA ARG A 404 -2.59 -21.85 -8.68
C ARG A 404 -1.74 -20.99 -9.60
N THR A 405 -1.98 -19.67 -9.64
CA THR A 405 -1.17 -18.75 -10.43
C THR A 405 0.28 -18.72 -9.96
N GLY A 406 0.53 -18.73 -8.64
CA GLY A 406 1.87 -18.85 -8.06
C GLY A 406 2.57 -20.17 -8.40
N SER A 407 1.84 -21.27 -8.50
CA SER A 407 2.40 -22.60 -8.84
C SER A 407 2.81 -22.75 -10.30
N LYS A 408 2.34 -21.88 -11.20
CA LYS A 408 2.55 -21.98 -12.65
C LYS A 408 4.00 -21.70 -13.08
N GLY A 409 4.89 -21.37 -12.14
CA GLY A 409 6.30 -21.05 -12.39
C GLY A 409 6.51 -19.79 -13.24
N THR A 410 5.43 -19.08 -13.59
CA THR A 410 5.43 -17.93 -14.48
C THR A 410 4.99 -16.71 -13.69
N LYS A 411 5.73 -15.60 -13.82
CA LYS A 411 5.41 -14.35 -13.11
C LYS A 411 4.35 -13.58 -13.89
N PHE A 412 3.14 -13.52 -13.34
CA PHE A 412 2.09 -12.64 -13.84
C PHE A 412 2.34 -11.22 -13.35
N ALA A 413 2.27 -10.24 -14.25
CA ALA A 413 2.35 -8.83 -13.92
C ALA A 413 1.06 -8.36 -13.26
N HIS A 414 -0.09 -8.84 -13.74
CA HIS A 414 -1.40 -8.42 -13.26
C HIS A 414 -2.35 -9.60 -13.14
N HIS A 415 -3.15 -9.58 -12.08
CA HIS A 415 -4.27 -10.48 -11.86
C HIS A 415 -5.56 -9.66 -11.92
N TYR A 416 -6.37 -9.90 -12.92
CA TYR A 416 -7.68 -9.30 -13.08
C TYR A 416 -8.73 -10.27 -12.59
N ILE A 417 -9.63 -9.80 -11.72
CA ILE A 417 -10.82 -10.54 -11.33
C ILE A 417 -12.01 -9.76 -11.86
N VAL A 418 -12.85 -10.42 -12.66
CA VAL A 418 -14.02 -9.83 -13.31
C VAL A 418 -15.26 -10.47 -12.71
N ASP A 419 -16.13 -9.65 -12.15
CA ASP A 419 -17.46 -10.10 -11.75
C ASP A 419 -18.35 -10.21 -13.00
N VAL A 420 -18.91 -11.39 -13.23
CA VAL A 420 -19.74 -11.65 -14.43
C VAL A 420 -21.10 -10.95 -14.33
N ASN A 421 -21.56 -10.59 -13.13
CA ASN A 421 -22.90 -10.03 -12.93
C ASN A 421 -22.98 -8.54 -13.20
N ASP A 422 -21.94 -7.77 -12.83
CA ASP A 422 -21.91 -6.31 -12.97
C ASP A 422 -20.74 -5.80 -13.83
N LEU A 423 -19.88 -6.71 -14.32
CA LEU A 423 -18.66 -6.42 -15.08
C LEU A 423 -17.67 -5.53 -14.33
N SER A 424 -17.73 -5.51 -12.99
CA SER A 424 -16.73 -4.84 -12.18
C SER A 424 -15.37 -5.54 -12.30
N LEU A 425 -14.33 -4.73 -12.52
CA LEU A 425 -12.96 -5.18 -12.69
C LEU A 425 -12.16 -4.87 -11.44
N ILE A 426 -11.73 -5.90 -10.73
CA ILE A 426 -10.77 -5.78 -9.63
C ILE A 426 -9.40 -6.11 -10.16
N HIS A 427 -8.54 -5.09 -10.16
CA HIS A 427 -7.16 -5.20 -10.59
C HIS A 427 -6.25 -5.45 -9.39
N ILE A 428 -5.66 -6.64 -9.33
CA ILE A 428 -4.67 -7.03 -8.34
C ILE A 428 -3.29 -7.00 -9.01
N TRP A 429 -2.42 -6.15 -8.47
CA TRP A 429 -1.02 -6.18 -8.82
C TRP A 429 -0.24 -7.08 -7.86
N VAL A 430 0.54 -8.03 -8.39
CA VAL A 430 1.36 -8.93 -7.59
C VAL A 430 2.82 -8.68 -7.94
N LEU A 431 3.57 -8.09 -7.01
CA LEU A 431 5.03 -8.19 -7.08
C LEU A 431 5.43 -9.63 -6.76
N GLY A 432 5.92 -10.32 -7.79
CA GLY A 432 6.14 -11.76 -7.81
C GLY A 432 6.67 -12.36 -6.51
N GLY A 433 5.91 -13.30 -5.94
CA GLY A 433 6.36 -14.20 -4.89
C GLY A 433 7.22 -15.32 -5.49
N GLY A 434 8.50 -15.04 -5.73
CA GLY A 434 9.48 -16.06 -6.14
C GLY A 434 10.34 -16.47 -4.96
N ARG A 435 9.93 -17.52 -4.23
CA ARG A 435 10.80 -18.24 -3.31
C ARG A 435 12.03 -18.66 -4.12
N GLY A 436 13.22 -18.20 -3.72
CA GLY A 436 14.47 -18.46 -4.42
C GLY A 436 14.56 -19.92 -4.84
N GLY A 437 14.48 -20.16 -6.15
CA GLY A 437 14.82 -21.43 -6.76
C GLY A 437 16.29 -21.64 -6.47
N GLY A 438 16.58 -22.31 -5.36
CA GLY A 438 17.92 -22.72 -4.99
C GLY A 438 18.56 -23.39 -6.19
N GLY A 439 19.70 -22.85 -6.60
CA GLY A 439 20.54 -23.44 -7.62
C GLY A 439 20.83 -24.88 -7.24
N GLY A 440 20.12 -25.80 -7.87
CA GLY A 440 20.46 -27.22 -7.90
C GLY A 440 21.70 -27.37 -8.77
N GLY A 441 22.86 -27.05 -8.19
CA GLY A 441 24.15 -27.49 -8.71
C GLY A 441 24.20 -29.02 -8.67
N GLY A 442 23.84 -29.64 -9.78
CA GLY A 442 24.11 -31.04 -10.06
C GLY A 442 25.37 -31.16 -10.91
N GLY A 443 26.52 -30.89 -10.31
CA GLY A 443 27.80 -31.28 -10.87
C GLY A 443 28.14 -32.73 -10.48
N GLY A 444 28.61 -33.51 -11.44
CA GLY A 444 29.60 -34.56 -11.18
C GLY A 444 29.22 -35.99 -11.54
N GLY A 445 29.79 -36.46 -12.66
CA GLY A 445 30.68 -37.63 -12.65
C GLY A 445 30.06 -38.99 -12.92
N GLY A 446 30.36 -39.54 -14.11
CA GLY A 446 30.12 -40.92 -14.52
C GLY A 446 30.27 -41.08 -16.02
#